data_AF-A0AAD7F8T2-F1
#
_entry.id   AF-A0AAD7F8T2-F1
#
_cell.length_a   1.000
_cell.length_b   1.000
_cell.length_c   1.000
_cell.angle_alpha   90.00
_cell.angle_beta   90.00
_cell.angle_gamma   90.00
#
_symmetry.space_group_name_H-M   'P 1'
#
loop_
_entity.id
_entity.type
_entity.pdbx_description
1 polymer ?
#
loop_
_entity_poly.entity_id
_entity_poly.type
_entity_poly.pdbx_seq_one_letter_code
_entity_poly.pdbx_strand_id
1 'polypeptide(L)'
;ETVVELRSDGGIPFIVFPGVRGTLESTEALRANFPGTIWGIQITQTTPIEPFSALAAFLAAEIRAKRPKGPYRLVGYSASSVVVVAVSKLLEDAGEEVIQLSFIDHFPLLWTMEPTFLALRDEEAKQALVDATGARVTDLASRDPLYGPDSDRVKMLKEAMNVTAESEADENGEREVQVQYMSIRRRTMASLLDFLATFLPTEDGAESATKYADAFNRWFADVKAPLSAVTAEFGIAATMGDEARKEWGDLGASRCF
;
A
#
# COMPACT_ATOMS: atom_id res chain seq x y z
N GLU A 1 -6.78 3.54 17.92
CA GLU A 1 -7.72 4.22 17.01
C GLU A 1 -7.29 3.92 15.58
N THR A 2 -8.24 3.62 14.67
CA THR A 2 -7.93 3.29 13.27
C THR A 2 -7.75 4.55 12.42
N VAL A 3 -8.62 5.56 12.59
CA VAL A 3 -8.59 6.82 11.84
C VAL A 3 -8.09 7.93 12.75
N VAL A 4 -6.82 8.31 12.63
CA VAL A 4 -6.18 9.28 13.52
C VAL A 4 -6.18 10.65 12.86
N GLU A 5 -6.62 11.68 13.58
CA GLU A 5 -6.47 13.06 13.12
C GLU A 5 -5.04 13.53 13.42
N LEU A 6 -4.25 13.78 12.38
CA LEU A 6 -2.84 14.12 12.49
C LEU A 6 -2.59 15.62 12.50
N ARG A 7 -3.44 16.35 11.78
CA ARG A 7 -3.46 17.80 11.64
C ARG A 7 -4.86 18.22 11.23
N SER A 8 -5.34 19.35 11.73
CA SER A 8 -6.65 19.89 11.35
C SER A 8 -6.57 21.39 11.15
N ASP A 9 -7.18 21.84 10.05
CA ASP A 9 -7.49 23.25 9.80
C ASP A 9 -9.00 23.46 9.57
N GLY A 10 -9.81 22.45 9.87
CA GLY A 10 -11.26 22.44 9.64
C GLY A 10 -11.68 22.10 8.21
N GLY A 11 -10.74 21.92 7.28
CA GLY A 11 -11.01 21.54 5.89
C GLY A 11 -11.37 20.06 5.69
N ILE A 12 -11.68 19.69 4.44
CA ILE A 12 -11.92 18.29 4.04
C ILE A 12 -10.63 17.48 4.24
N PRO A 13 -10.62 16.44 5.09
CA PRO A 13 -9.41 15.66 5.38
C PRO A 13 -8.85 15.02 4.12
N PHE A 14 -7.52 15.09 3.97
CA PHE A 14 -6.77 14.20 3.09
C PHE A 14 -6.43 12.94 3.89
N ILE A 15 -7.12 11.83 3.58
CA ILE A 15 -7.06 10.58 4.34
C ILE A 15 -5.97 9.69 3.76
N VAL A 16 -4.88 9.54 4.51
CA VAL A 16 -3.67 8.83 4.10
C VAL A 16 -3.70 7.38 4.57
N PHE A 17 -3.68 6.46 3.61
CA PHE A 17 -3.53 5.04 3.88
C PHE A 17 -2.05 4.67 4.01
N PRO A 18 -1.66 3.89 5.03
CA PRO A 18 -0.27 3.64 5.37
C PRO A 18 0.38 2.68 4.39
N GLY A 19 1.70 2.53 4.47
CA GLY A 19 2.39 1.41 3.81
C GLY A 19 2.05 0.06 4.45
N VAL A 20 2.65 -1.01 3.94
CA VAL A 20 2.33 -2.40 4.36
C VAL A 20 2.51 -2.68 5.86
N ARG A 21 3.33 -1.91 6.58
CA ARG A 21 3.49 -2.02 8.05
C ARG A 21 2.28 -1.50 8.83
N GLY A 22 1.37 -0.77 8.19
CA GLY A 22 0.14 -0.29 8.81
C GLY A 22 0.32 0.92 9.74
N THR A 23 1.48 1.57 9.74
CA THR A 23 1.82 2.65 10.67
C THR A 23 1.73 4.03 10.05
N LEU A 24 1.63 5.04 10.91
CA LEU A 24 1.54 6.45 10.52
C LEU A 24 2.91 7.08 10.15
N GLU A 25 4.01 6.33 10.19
CA GLU A 25 5.36 6.81 9.83
C GLU A 25 5.39 7.44 8.42
N SER A 26 4.67 6.82 7.48
CA SER A 26 4.55 7.33 6.10
C SER A 26 3.84 8.69 5.97
N THR A 27 3.23 9.20 7.03
CA THR A 27 2.49 10.47 7.03
C THR A 27 3.31 11.66 7.52
N GLU A 28 4.51 11.45 8.08
CA GLU A 28 5.29 12.52 8.73
C GLU A 28 5.66 13.65 7.77
N ALA A 29 6.20 13.30 6.61
CA ALA A 29 6.57 14.28 5.58
C ALA A 29 5.34 15.03 5.03
N LEU A 30 4.22 14.32 4.84
CA LEU A 30 2.95 14.94 4.44
C LEU A 30 2.44 15.88 5.52
N ARG A 31 2.47 15.47 6.79
CA ARG A 31 2.04 16.30 7.92
C ARG A 31 2.82 17.61 8.03
N ALA A 32 4.12 17.56 7.77
CA ALA A 32 4.99 18.74 7.82
C ALA A 32 4.74 19.72 6.66
N ASN A 33 4.45 19.21 5.45
CA ASN A 33 4.49 20.03 4.22
C ASN A 33 3.12 20.27 3.57
N PHE A 34 2.13 19.41 3.81
CA PHE A 34 0.83 19.50 3.16
C PHE A 34 -0.06 20.56 3.84
N PRO A 35 -0.62 21.51 3.09
CA PRO A 35 -1.61 22.44 3.62
C PRO A 35 -2.96 21.73 3.74
N GLY A 36 -3.53 21.68 4.94
CA GLY A 36 -4.85 21.08 5.14
C GLY A 36 -5.01 20.23 6.40
N THR A 37 -6.24 19.81 6.65
CA THR A 37 -6.56 18.67 7.50
C THR A 37 -6.02 17.36 6.91
N ILE A 38 -5.31 16.59 7.73
CA ILE A 38 -4.73 15.28 7.38
C ILE A 38 -5.19 14.27 8.41
N TRP A 39 -5.80 13.20 7.91
CA TRP A 39 -6.09 12.02 8.72
C TRP A 39 -5.22 10.87 8.25
N GLY A 40 -4.75 10.05 9.18
CA GLY A 40 -3.98 8.85 8.88
C GLY A 40 -4.77 7.61 9.24
N ILE A 41 -4.71 6.60 8.38
CA ILE A 41 -5.19 5.25 8.70
C ILE A 41 -4.07 4.48 9.38
N GLN A 42 -4.39 3.84 10.50
CA GLN A 42 -3.51 2.92 11.21
C GLN A 42 -4.14 1.53 11.23
N ILE A 43 -3.38 0.52 10.80
CA ILE A 43 -3.77 -0.88 10.94
C ILE A 43 -3.26 -1.36 12.29
N THR A 44 -4.15 -1.86 13.12
CA THR A 44 -3.83 -2.36 14.46
C THR A 44 -4.01 -3.89 14.51
N GLN A 45 -3.60 -4.51 15.61
CA GLN A 45 -3.82 -5.95 15.83
C GLN A 45 -5.31 -6.35 15.80
N THR A 46 -6.21 -5.40 16.11
CA THR A 46 -7.67 -5.61 16.11
C THR A 46 -8.31 -5.33 14.76
N THR A 47 -7.57 -4.77 13.79
CA THR A 47 -8.10 -4.56 12.44
C THR A 47 -8.31 -5.93 11.77
N PRO A 48 -9.50 -6.20 11.18
CA PRO A 48 -9.73 -7.42 10.43
C PRO A 48 -8.99 -7.35 9.09
N ILE A 49 -7.77 -7.87 9.05
CA ILE A 49 -6.90 -7.83 7.86
C ILE A 49 -7.36 -8.85 6.80
N GLU A 50 -7.85 -10.01 7.23
CA GLU A 50 -8.21 -11.13 6.36
C GLU A 50 -9.70 -11.50 6.58
N PRO A 51 -10.49 -11.73 5.51
CA PRO A 51 -10.13 -11.55 4.09
C PRO A 51 -9.99 -10.07 3.71
N PHE A 52 -9.38 -9.78 2.55
CA PHE A 52 -9.12 -8.42 2.09
C PHE A 52 -10.39 -7.54 2.03
N SER A 53 -11.54 -8.14 1.68
CA SER A 53 -12.83 -7.46 1.68
C SER A 53 -13.26 -7.02 3.08
N ALA A 54 -12.93 -7.77 4.13
CA ALA A 54 -13.20 -7.39 5.51
C ALA A 54 -12.33 -6.19 5.93
N LEU A 55 -11.06 -6.14 5.50
CA LEU A 55 -10.19 -4.98 5.70
C LEU A 55 -10.78 -3.73 5.07
N ALA A 56 -11.13 -3.79 3.78
CA ALA A 56 -11.70 -2.65 3.07
C ALA A 56 -13.04 -2.19 3.70
N ALA A 57 -13.93 -3.12 4.03
CA ALA A 57 -15.22 -2.81 4.67
C ALA A 57 -15.04 -2.17 6.05
N PHE A 58 -14.12 -2.69 6.86
CA PHE A 58 -13.80 -2.12 8.17
C PHE A 58 -13.25 -0.70 8.05
N LEU A 59 -12.28 -0.47 7.17
CA LEU A 59 -11.69 0.86 6.97
C LEU A 59 -12.72 1.87 6.45
N ALA A 60 -13.58 1.48 5.51
CA ALA A 60 -14.68 2.32 5.04
C ALA A 60 -15.67 2.67 6.16
N ALA A 61 -16.00 1.69 7.03
CA ALA A 61 -16.88 1.90 8.17
C ALA A 61 -16.27 2.86 9.21
N GLU A 62 -14.99 2.68 9.55
CA GLU A 62 -14.27 3.56 10.50
C GLU A 62 -14.17 4.99 9.97
N ILE A 63 -13.89 5.17 8.66
CA ILE A 63 -13.88 6.48 8.01
C ILE A 63 -15.27 7.13 8.11
N ARG A 64 -16.34 6.39 7.81
CA ARG A 64 -17.72 6.91 7.89
C ARG A 64 -18.17 7.16 9.32
N ALA A 65 -17.71 6.40 10.30
CA ALA A 65 -18.02 6.66 11.70
C ALA A 65 -17.47 8.02 12.15
N LYS A 66 -16.26 8.39 11.69
CA LYS A 66 -15.63 9.67 12.02
C LYS A 66 -16.10 10.82 11.12
N ARG A 67 -16.36 10.55 9.83
CA ARG A 67 -16.92 11.49 8.86
C ARG A 67 -18.08 10.84 8.11
N PRO A 68 -19.33 10.98 8.58
CA PRO A 68 -20.49 10.27 8.02
C PRO A 68 -20.85 10.62 6.58
N LYS A 69 -20.39 11.78 6.11
CA LYS A 69 -20.71 12.29 4.78
C LYS A 69 -19.46 12.77 4.04
N GLY A 70 -19.45 12.49 2.73
CA GLY A 70 -18.50 13.08 1.80
C GLY A 70 -18.57 14.63 1.75
N PRO A 71 -17.73 15.25 0.92
CA PRO A 71 -16.79 14.60 0.02
C PRO A 71 -15.59 13.98 0.75
N TYR A 72 -15.03 12.89 0.20
CA TYR A 72 -13.81 12.25 0.67
C TYR A 72 -12.63 12.53 -0.27
N ARG A 73 -11.44 12.70 0.32
CA ARG A 73 -10.16 12.77 -0.40
C ARG A 73 -9.26 11.67 0.15
N LEU A 74 -8.95 10.68 -0.66
CA LEU A 74 -8.25 9.47 -0.25
C LEU A 74 -6.89 9.39 -0.95
N VAL A 75 -5.88 8.90 -0.25
CA VAL A 75 -4.57 8.63 -0.86
C VAL A 75 -3.97 7.32 -0.38
N GLY A 76 -3.53 6.50 -1.34
CA GLY A 76 -2.77 5.28 -1.08
C GLY A 76 -1.28 5.54 -1.17
N TYR A 77 -0.53 5.13 -0.15
CA TYR A 77 0.93 5.02 -0.21
C TYR A 77 1.33 3.54 -0.33
N SER A 78 2.27 3.25 -1.24
CA SER A 78 2.84 1.90 -1.38
C SER A 78 1.76 0.82 -1.59
N ALA A 79 1.84 -0.29 -0.84
CA ALA A 79 0.93 -1.44 -0.95
C ALA A 79 -0.56 -1.10 -0.75
N SER A 80 -0.88 0.00 -0.08
CA SER A 80 -2.27 0.42 0.12
C SER A 80 -2.93 1.02 -1.13
N SER A 81 -2.22 1.10 -2.27
CA SER A 81 -2.81 1.50 -3.56
C SER A 81 -4.03 0.66 -3.94
N VAL A 82 -4.06 -0.63 -3.63
CA VAL A 82 -5.23 -1.50 -3.89
C VAL A 82 -6.30 -1.35 -2.80
N VAL A 83 -5.89 -1.19 -1.53
CA VAL A 83 -6.79 -0.99 -0.39
C VAL A 83 -7.62 0.28 -0.56
N VAL A 84 -6.98 1.39 -0.93
CA VAL A 84 -7.66 2.68 -1.08
C VAL A 84 -8.67 2.66 -2.24
N VAL A 85 -8.40 1.90 -3.30
CA VAL A 85 -9.37 1.67 -4.40
C VAL A 85 -10.58 0.92 -3.88
N ALA A 86 -10.38 -0.19 -3.17
CA ALA A 86 -11.48 -0.98 -2.61
C ALA A 86 -12.35 -0.15 -1.64
N VAL A 87 -11.72 0.67 -0.80
CA VAL A 87 -12.45 1.58 0.09
C VAL A 87 -13.19 2.67 -0.69
N SER A 88 -12.58 3.25 -1.74
CA SER A 88 -13.23 4.24 -2.61
C SER A 88 -14.52 3.69 -3.20
N LYS A 89 -14.46 2.48 -3.77
CA LYS A 89 -15.63 1.80 -4.37
C LYS A 89 -16.73 1.58 -3.33
N LEU A 90 -16.40 1.12 -2.12
CA LEU A 90 -17.38 0.93 -1.05
C LEU A 90 -18.06 2.24 -0.62
N LEU A 91 -17.32 3.36 -0.61
CA LEU A 91 -17.89 4.67 -0.32
C LEU A 91 -18.80 5.14 -1.47
N GLU A 92 -18.36 4.99 -2.72
CA GLU A 92 -19.13 5.33 -3.92
C GLU A 92 -20.43 4.50 -4.04
N ASP A 93 -20.38 3.20 -3.72
CA ASP A 93 -21.53 2.30 -3.73
C ASP A 93 -22.52 2.62 -2.60
N ALA A 94 -22.03 3.18 -1.49
CA ALA A 94 -22.87 3.73 -0.42
C ALA A 94 -23.49 5.09 -0.78
N GLY A 95 -23.28 5.60 -2.00
CA GLY A 95 -23.78 6.88 -2.48
C GLY A 95 -23.02 8.08 -1.93
N GLU A 96 -21.85 7.87 -1.34
CA GLU A 96 -20.99 8.97 -0.88
C GLU A 96 -20.07 9.47 -2.01
N GLU A 97 -19.73 10.75 -1.95
CA GLU A 97 -18.88 11.38 -2.95
C GLU A 97 -17.39 11.23 -2.59
N VAL A 98 -16.60 10.70 -3.53
CA VAL A 98 -15.13 10.70 -3.46
C VAL A 98 -14.61 11.65 -4.53
N ILE A 99 -14.12 12.82 -4.11
CA ILE A 99 -13.70 13.90 -5.03
C ILE A 99 -12.23 13.82 -5.42
N GLN A 100 -11.45 12.97 -4.75
CA GLN A 100 -10.04 12.78 -5.03
C GLN A 100 -9.60 11.38 -4.58
N LEU A 101 -9.05 10.60 -5.52
CA LEU A 101 -8.33 9.36 -5.24
C LEU A 101 -6.91 9.47 -5.77
N SER A 102 -5.94 9.56 -4.86
CA SER A 102 -4.54 9.78 -5.21
C SER A 102 -3.65 8.60 -4.85
N PHE A 103 -2.53 8.46 -5.54
CA PHE A 103 -1.53 7.45 -5.24
C PHE A 103 -0.13 8.07 -5.17
N ILE A 104 0.62 7.72 -4.13
CA ILE A 104 1.99 8.22 -3.90
C ILE A 104 2.97 7.07 -4.08
N ASP A 105 3.81 7.22 -5.09
CA ASP A 105 4.95 6.38 -5.44
C ASP A 105 4.63 4.89 -5.60
N HIS A 106 3.37 4.59 -5.89
CA HIS A 106 2.86 3.26 -6.25
C HIS A 106 1.56 3.47 -7.01
N PHE A 107 1.23 2.62 -7.97
CA PHE A 107 -0.06 2.64 -8.64
C PHE A 107 -0.67 1.22 -8.67
N PRO A 108 -2.00 1.03 -8.63
CA PRO A 108 -2.58 -0.31 -8.49
C PRO A 108 -2.12 -1.28 -9.56
N LEU A 109 -2.03 -0.85 -10.83
CA LEU A 109 -1.64 -1.71 -11.94
C LEU A 109 -0.19 -2.20 -11.87
N LEU A 110 0.66 -1.63 -11.01
CA LEU A 110 2.00 -2.19 -10.78
C LEU A 110 1.96 -3.64 -10.29
N TRP A 111 0.89 -4.04 -9.57
CA TRP A 111 0.66 -5.42 -9.16
C TRP A 111 0.38 -6.39 -10.31
N THR A 112 0.25 -5.90 -11.54
CA THR A 112 0.07 -6.75 -12.73
C THR A 112 1.40 -7.14 -13.39
N MET A 113 2.53 -6.69 -12.85
CA MET A 113 3.85 -7.05 -13.37
C MET A 113 4.15 -8.54 -13.20
N GLU A 114 5.02 -9.08 -14.07
CA GLU A 114 5.35 -10.51 -14.13
C GLU A 114 5.77 -11.10 -12.76
N PRO A 115 6.67 -10.48 -11.96
CA PRO A 115 7.01 -11.02 -10.64
C PRO A 115 5.80 -11.26 -9.73
N THR A 116 4.80 -10.39 -9.77
CA THR A 116 3.56 -10.59 -9.01
C THR A 116 2.75 -11.72 -9.62
N PHE A 117 2.57 -11.74 -10.94
CA PHE A 117 1.83 -12.82 -11.60
C PHE A 117 2.40 -14.21 -11.28
N LEU A 118 3.73 -14.36 -11.29
CA LEU A 118 4.41 -15.61 -10.91
C LEU A 118 4.18 -15.96 -9.43
N ALA A 119 4.32 -14.98 -8.54
CA ALA A 119 4.10 -15.15 -7.09
C ALA A 119 2.69 -15.58 -6.72
N LEU A 120 1.69 -15.30 -7.56
CA LEU A 120 0.31 -15.74 -7.31
C LEU A 120 0.08 -17.21 -7.70
N ARG A 121 0.98 -17.83 -8.47
CA ARG A 121 0.85 -19.22 -8.95
C ARG A 121 1.82 -20.19 -8.30
N ASP A 122 2.91 -19.67 -7.72
CA ASP A 122 3.99 -20.48 -7.18
C ASP A 122 4.48 -19.94 -5.84
N GLU A 123 4.61 -20.81 -4.84
CA GLU A 123 5.00 -20.42 -3.48
C GLU A 123 6.47 -19.98 -3.39
N GLU A 124 7.35 -20.54 -4.22
CA GLU A 124 8.77 -20.16 -4.24
C GLU A 124 8.92 -18.77 -4.85
N ALA A 125 8.21 -18.48 -5.94
CA ALA A 125 8.08 -17.14 -6.52
C ALA A 125 7.42 -16.16 -5.54
N LYS A 126 6.44 -16.60 -4.75
CA LYS A 126 5.81 -15.78 -3.70
C LYS A 126 6.82 -15.36 -2.65
N GLN A 127 7.60 -16.31 -2.15
CA GLN A 127 8.65 -16.03 -1.17
C GLN A 127 9.70 -15.09 -1.76
N ALA A 128 10.14 -15.32 -3.00
CA ALA A 128 11.08 -14.45 -3.71
C ALA A 128 10.55 -13.01 -3.88
N LEU A 129 9.26 -12.84 -4.19
CA LEU A 129 8.62 -11.52 -4.27
C LEU A 129 8.59 -10.81 -2.91
N VAL A 130 8.26 -11.53 -1.84
CA VAL A 130 8.22 -10.98 -0.48
C VAL A 130 9.60 -10.50 -0.04
N ASP A 131 10.64 -11.30 -0.32
CA ASP A 131 12.03 -10.98 0.00
C ASP A 131 12.54 -9.80 -0.82
N ALA A 132 12.29 -9.81 -2.14
CA ALA A 132 12.66 -8.70 -3.03
C ALA A 132 11.95 -7.40 -2.64
N THR A 133 10.68 -7.46 -2.25
CA THR A 133 9.94 -6.28 -1.75
C THR A 133 10.56 -5.75 -0.47
N GLY A 134 10.99 -6.65 0.44
CA GLY A 134 11.67 -6.24 1.65
C GLY A 134 13.02 -5.55 1.39
N ALA A 135 13.82 -6.12 0.49
CA ALA A 135 15.08 -5.53 0.07
C ALA A 135 14.88 -4.14 -0.58
N ARG A 136 13.87 -3.98 -1.45
CA ARG A 136 13.53 -2.69 -2.09
C ARG A 136 13.15 -1.63 -1.08
N VAL A 137 12.38 -1.95 -0.04
CA VAL A 137 12.02 -0.99 1.02
C VAL A 137 13.27 -0.47 1.73
N THR A 138 14.26 -1.36 1.96
CA THR A 138 15.55 -0.97 2.54
C THR A 138 16.38 -0.11 1.59
N ASP A 139 16.42 -0.46 0.30
CA ASP A 139 17.12 0.31 -0.73
C ASP A 139 16.54 1.72 -0.85
N LEU A 140 15.21 1.86 -0.92
CA LEU A 140 14.52 3.15 -0.96
C LEU A 140 14.90 4.04 0.23
N ALA A 141 14.89 3.50 1.45
CA ALA A 141 15.31 4.25 2.62
C ALA A 141 16.78 4.68 2.56
N SER A 142 17.65 3.83 2.00
CA SER A 142 19.08 4.10 1.84
C SER A 142 19.37 5.19 0.81
N ARG A 143 18.44 5.41 -0.12
CA ARG A 143 18.50 6.42 -1.19
C ARG A 143 17.96 7.78 -0.79
N ASP A 144 17.38 7.91 0.40
CA ASP A 144 16.83 9.18 0.86
C ASP A 144 17.95 10.24 0.96
N PRO A 145 17.90 11.32 0.16
CA PRO A 145 18.96 12.33 0.13
C PRO A 145 19.09 13.10 1.44
N LEU A 146 18.08 13.04 2.33
CA LEU A 146 18.12 13.70 3.64
C LEU A 146 18.92 12.93 4.68
N TYR A 147 19.01 11.60 4.56
CA TYR A 147 19.60 10.74 5.59
C TYR A 147 20.79 9.91 5.09
N GLY A 148 20.75 9.45 3.84
CA GLY A 148 21.77 8.58 3.26
C GLY A 148 21.78 7.14 3.82
N PRO A 149 22.63 6.26 3.23
CA PRO A 149 22.61 4.82 3.47
C PRO A 149 23.10 4.38 4.86
N ASP A 150 23.87 5.23 5.54
CA ASP A 150 24.48 4.94 6.85
C ASP A 150 23.70 5.54 8.03
N SER A 151 22.53 6.12 7.76
CA SER A 151 21.68 6.69 8.80
C SER A 151 21.15 5.65 9.78
N ASP A 152 20.91 6.07 11.02
CA ASP A 152 20.35 5.18 12.03
C ASP A 152 18.95 4.70 11.65
N ARG A 153 18.17 5.51 10.92
CA ARG A 153 16.89 5.11 10.33
C ARG A 153 17.04 3.88 9.42
N VAL A 154 18.05 3.88 8.54
CA VAL A 154 18.29 2.76 7.62
C VAL A 154 18.77 1.52 8.36
N LYS A 155 19.62 1.67 9.38
CA LYS A 155 20.07 0.56 10.23
C LYS A 155 18.90 -0.07 10.99
N MET A 156 18.08 0.76 11.64
CA MET A 156 16.87 0.30 12.34
C MET A 156 15.89 -0.40 11.40
N LEU A 157 15.72 0.10 10.18
CA LEU A 157 14.88 -0.56 9.18
C LEU A 157 15.45 -1.92 8.79
N LYS A 158 16.76 -2.04 8.53
CA LYS A 158 17.42 -3.31 8.22
C LYS A 158 17.24 -4.32 9.36
N GLU A 159 17.44 -3.89 10.59
CA GLU A 159 17.23 -4.72 11.78
C GLU A 159 15.77 -5.16 11.91
N ALA A 160 14.82 -4.23 11.76
CA ALA A 160 13.39 -4.54 11.81
C ALA A 160 12.98 -5.54 10.74
N MET A 161 13.53 -5.44 9.52
CA MET A 161 13.25 -6.36 8.41
C MET A 161 13.77 -7.79 8.66
N ASN A 162 14.72 -7.96 9.57
CA ASN A 162 15.22 -9.27 10.01
C ASN A 162 14.44 -9.85 11.20
N VAL A 163 13.48 -9.11 11.78
CA VAL A 163 12.67 -9.59 12.92
C VAL A 163 11.68 -10.66 12.45
N THR A 164 11.74 -11.81 13.10
CA THR A 164 10.85 -12.95 12.88
C THR A 164 9.85 -13.09 14.04
N ALA A 165 8.87 -13.99 13.89
CA ALA A 165 7.93 -14.29 14.98
C ALA A 165 8.60 -14.99 16.18
N GLU A 166 9.83 -15.51 16.01
CA GLU A 166 10.60 -16.23 17.02
C GLU A 166 11.65 -15.33 17.71
N SER A 167 11.72 -14.05 17.33
CA SER A 167 12.69 -13.12 17.90
C SER A 167 12.35 -12.81 19.36
N GLU A 168 13.28 -13.06 20.28
CA GLU A 168 13.11 -12.78 21.73
C GLU A 168 12.90 -11.29 22.01
N ALA A 169 12.13 -10.95 23.04
CA ALA A 169 11.96 -9.56 23.46
C ALA A 169 13.30 -8.99 23.98
N ASP A 170 13.59 -7.72 23.65
CA ASP A 170 14.68 -6.98 24.30
C ASP A 170 14.19 -6.37 25.63
N GLU A 171 15.15 -5.91 26.45
CA GLU A 171 14.88 -5.35 27.78
C GLU A 171 13.92 -4.14 27.75
N ASN A 172 13.83 -3.45 26.62
CA ASN A 172 13.03 -2.24 26.44
C ASN A 172 11.66 -2.50 25.79
N GLY A 173 11.37 -3.74 25.36
CA GLY A 173 10.13 -4.11 24.68
C GLY A 173 10.00 -3.57 23.24
N GLU A 174 11.05 -2.96 22.69
CA GLU A 174 11.08 -2.45 21.31
C GLU A 174 10.95 -3.59 20.30
N ARG A 175 11.55 -4.74 20.62
CA ARG A 175 11.46 -5.94 19.77
C ARG A 175 10.04 -6.49 19.69
N GLU A 176 9.27 -6.45 20.77
CA GLU A 176 7.86 -6.88 20.75
C GLU A 176 7.04 -6.02 19.79
N VAL A 177 7.25 -4.70 19.82
CA VAL A 177 6.60 -3.76 18.90
C VAL A 177 6.98 -4.06 17.44
N GLN A 178 8.25 -4.37 17.16
CA GLN A 178 8.66 -4.77 15.80
C GLN A 178 8.03 -6.09 15.36
N VAL A 179 7.94 -7.10 16.23
CA VAL A 179 7.26 -8.36 15.94
C VAL A 179 5.80 -8.11 15.57
N GLN A 180 5.11 -7.21 16.28
CA GLN A 180 3.74 -6.82 15.98
C GLN A 180 3.60 -6.18 14.60
N TYR A 181 4.47 -5.24 14.24
CA TYR A 181 4.45 -4.60 12.91
C TYR A 181 4.76 -5.59 11.78
N MET A 182 5.69 -6.51 12.00
CA MET A 182 6.03 -7.53 11.00
C MET A 182 4.92 -8.56 10.83
N SER A 183 4.17 -8.87 11.91
CA SER A 183 2.95 -9.68 11.84
C SER A 183 1.88 -9.00 10.98
N ILE A 184 1.58 -7.71 11.23
CA ILE A 184 0.63 -6.93 10.42
C ILE A 184 1.08 -6.87 8.95
N ARG A 185 2.37 -6.62 8.70
CA ARG A 185 2.94 -6.63 7.35
C ARG A 185 2.68 -7.95 6.64
N ARG A 186 2.99 -9.09 7.28
CA ARG A 186 2.82 -10.42 6.70
C ARG A 186 1.37 -10.70 6.34
N ARG A 187 0.46 -10.45 7.28
CA ARG A 187 -0.99 -10.64 7.11
C ARG A 187 -1.56 -9.75 6.02
N THR A 188 -1.17 -8.49 5.98
CA THR A 188 -1.63 -7.53 4.97
C THR A 188 -1.15 -7.93 3.58
N MET A 189 0.12 -8.34 3.46
CA MET A 189 0.66 -8.84 2.19
C MET A 189 -0.04 -10.13 1.74
N ALA A 190 -0.21 -11.11 2.64
CA ALA A 190 -0.91 -12.36 2.32
C ALA A 190 -2.34 -12.08 1.85
N SER A 191 -3.09 -11.25 2.58
CA SER A 191 -4.47 -10.90 2.21
C SER A 191 -4.57 -10.16 0.88
N LEU A 192 -3.61 -9.27 0.58
CA LEU A 192 -3.52 -8.59 -0.71
C LEU A 192 -3.24 -9.59 -1.83
N LEU A 193 -2.30 -10.51 -1.66
CA LEU A 193 -1.98 -11.53 -2.67
C LEU A 193 -3.15 -12.47 -2.89
N ASP A 194 -3.86 -12.89 -1.84
CA ASP A 194 -5.08 -13.69 -1.96
C ASP A 194 -6.17 -12.96 -2.75
N PHE A 195 -6.32 -11.64 -2.53
CA PHE A 195 -7.23 -10.82 -3.32
C PHE A 195 -6.79 -10.72 -4.79
N LEU A 196 -5.51 -10.47 -5.04
CA LEU A 196 -4.97 -10.41 -6.40
C LEU A 196 -5.13 -11.77 -7.13
N ALA A 197 -4.99 -12.89 -6.41
CA ALA A 197 -5.19 -14.22 -6.97
C ALA A 197 -6.62 -14.45 -7.49
N THR A 198 -7.63 -13.72 -6.98
CA THR A 198 -9.01 -13.82 -7.49
C THR A 198 -9.18 -13.38 -8.94
N PHE A 199 -8.21 -12.64 -9.49
CA PHE A 199 -8.19 -12.22 -10.90
C PHE A 199 -7.44 -13.18 -11.81
N LEU A 200 -6.78 -14.22 -11.27
CA LEU A 200 -6.03 -15.17 -12.08
C LEU A 200 -6.97 -15.96 -13.00
N PRO A 201 -6.62 -16.12 -14.28
CA PRO A 201 -7.33 -17.04 -15.15
C PRO A 201 -7.04 -18.49 -14.73
N THR A 202 -8.02 -19.36 -15.01
CA THR A 202 -7.91 -20.81 -14.80
C THR A 202 -6.97 -21.49 -15.78
N GLU A 203 -6.70 -20.87 -16.93
CA GLU A 203 -5.79 -21.37 -17.97
C GLU A 203 -4.35 -20.94 -17.67
N ASP A 204 -3.38 -21.77 -18.08
CA ASP A 204 -1.95 -21.46 -18.07
C ASP A 204 -1.46 -20.91 -19.43
N GLY A 205 -0.26 -20.33 -19.44
CA GLY A 205 0.43 -19.88 -20.65
C GLY A 205 0.72 -18.37 -20.68
N ALA A 206 1.42 -17.92 -21.73
CA ALA A 206 1.86 -16.54 -21.87
C ALA A 206 0.68 -15.53 -21.93
N GLU A 207 -0.48 -15.96 -22.47
CA GLU A 207 -1.69 -15.12 -22.52
C GLU A 207 -2.34 -14.93 -21.14
N SER A 208 -2.03 -15.79 -20.16
CA SER A 208 -2.64 -15.74 -18.84
C SER A 208 -2.22 -14.51 -18.04
N ALA A 209 -1.00 -14.01 -18.24
CA ALA A 209 -0.54 -12.76 -17.63
C ALA A 209 -1.35 -11.56 -18.13
N THR A 210 -1.61 -11.50 -19.44
CA THR A 210 -2.46 -10.45 -20.05
C THR A 210 -3.89 -10.54 -19.54
N LYS A 211 -4.49 -11.74 -19.52
CA LYS A 211 -5.86 -11.95 -19.00
C LYS A 211 -6.00 -11.53 -17.52
N TYR A 212 -4.98 -11.81 -16.71
CA TYR A 212 -4.90 -11.37 -15.32
C TYR A 212 -4.87 -9.83 -15.22
N ALA A 213 -3.97 -9.19 -15.98
CA ALA A 213 -3.85 -7.74 -16.01
C ALA A 213 -5.17 -7.07 -16.46
N ASP A 214 -5.81 -7.59 -17.50
CA ASP A 214 -7.09 -7.10 -18.02
C ASP A 214 -8.21 -7.24 -16.99
N ALA A 215 -8.27 -8.37 -16.28
CA ALA A 215 -9.29 -8.59 -15.24
C ALA A 215 -9.13 -7.61 -14.08
N PHE A 216 -7.90 -7.39 -13.62
CA PHE A 216 -7.61 -6.43 -12.57
C PHE A 216 -7.85 -4.97 -13.02
N ASN A 217 -7.48 -4.62 -14.25
CA ASN A 217 -7.73 -3.30 -14.82
C ASN A 217 -9.23 -3.01 -14.94
N ARG A 218 -10.06 -3.99 -15.33
CA ARG A 218 -11.54 -3.83 -15.33
C ARG A 218 -12.07 -3.50 -13.94
N TRP A 219 -11.63 -4.21 -12.91
CA TRP A 219 -12.06 -3.92 -11.53
C TRP A 219 -11.64 -2.53 -11.06
N PHE A 220 -10.45 -2.07 -11.49
CA PHE A 220 -9.95 -0.73 -11.20
C PHE A 220 -10.69 0.37 -11.97
N ALA A 221 -11.01 0.14 -13.25
CA ALA A 221 -11.66 1.10 -14.14
C ALA A 221 -13.08 1.52 -13.68
N ASP A 222 -13.71 0.70 -12.86
CA ASP A 222 -15.01 0.97 -12.24
C ASP A 222 -14.98 2.08 -11.16
N VAL A 223 -13.81 2.60 -10.76
CA VAL A 223 -13.72 3.74 -9.83
C VAL A 223 -14.26 5.01 -10.48
N LYS A 224 -15.13 5.74 -9.77
CA LYS A 224 -15.75 6.99 -10.27
C LYS A 224 -14.92 8.22 -9.91
N ALA A 225 -14.16 8.17 -8.81
CA ALA A 225 -13.36 9.29 -8.33
C ALA A 225 -12.30 9.75 -9.35
N PRO A 226 -12.02 11.06 -9.44
CA PRO A 226 -10.87 11.56 -10.17
C PRO A 226 -9.55 10.98 -9.64
N LEU A 227 -8.75 10.41 -10.54
CA LEU A 227 -7.49 9.75 -10.23
C LEU A 227 -6.30 10.72 -10.34
N SER A 228 -5.32 10.56 -9.45
CA SER A 228 -4.03 11.24 -9.58
C SER A 228 -2.91 10.31 -9.09
N ALA A 229 -1.80 10.27 -9.82
CA ALA A 229 -0.62 9.53 -9.41
C ALA A 229 0.57 10.49 -9.28
N VAL A 230 1.32 10.37 -8.19
CA VAL A 230 2.56 11.11 -7.95
C VAL A 230 3.69 10.09 -7.88
N THR A 231 4.61 10.13 -8.83
CA THR A 231 5.80 9.27 -8.83
C THR A 231 6.98 10.03 -8.23
N ALA A 232 7.71 9.39 -7.32
CA ALA A 232 8.89 10.02 -6.72
C ALA A 232 10.13 9.75 -7.60
N GLU A 233 10.97 10.78 -7.77
CA GLU A 233 12.20 10.67 -8.58
C GLU A 233 13.14 9.57 -8.07
N PHE A 234 13.25 9.45 -6.74
CA PHE A 234 14.05 8.44 -6.05
C PHE A 234 13.20 7.27 -5.49
N GLY A 235 11.98 7.13 -6.00
CA GLY A 235 10.98 6.17 -5.53
C GLY A 235 11.07 4.77 -6.13
N ILE A 236 9.97 4.02 -6.06
CA ILE A 236 9.89 2.61 -6.51
C ILE A 236 10.43 2.44 -7.94
N ALA A 237 10.07 3.33 -8.87
CA ALA A 237 10.52 3.25 -10.26
C ALA A 237 12.06 3.29 -10.39
N ALA A 238 12.75 3.96 -9.47
CA ALA A 238 14.21 4.07 -9.48
C ALA A 238 14.92 2.83 -8.92
N THR A 239 14.17 1.89 -8.31
CA THR A 239 14.67 0.57 -7.88
C THR A 239 14.52 -0.51 -8.95
N MET A 240 13.85 -0.19 -10.05
CA MET A 240 13.69 -1.09 -11.19
C MET A 240 14.95 -1.07 -12.07
N GLY A 241 15.28 -2.21 -12.67
CA GLY A 241 16.29 -2.25 -13.74
C GLY A 241 15.85 -1.47 -14.98
N ASP A 242 16.78 -1.10 -15.85
CA ASP A 242 16.55 -0.20 -16.98
C ASP A 242 15.41 -0.65 -17.90
N GLU A 243 15.28 -1.96 -18.18
CA GLU A 243 14.21 -2.50 -19.02
C GLU A 243 12.84 -2.38 -18.33
N ALA A 244 12.75 -2.84 -17.08
CA ALA A 244 11.53 -2.73 -16.29
C ALA A 244 11.12 -1.26 -16.10
N ARG A 245 12.07 -0.33 -15.93
CA ARG A 245 11.79 1.10 -15.80
C ARG A 245 11.29 1.74 -17.09
N LYS A 246 11.75 1.30 -18.27
CA LYS A 246 11.18 1.76 -19.55
C LYS A 246 9.72 1.38 -19.69
N GLU A 247 9.34 0.21 -19.17
CA GLU A 247 8.01 -0.36 -19.30
C GLU A 247 7.04 0.06 -18.17
N TRP A 248 7.54 0.20 -16.95
CA TRP A 248 6.78 0.42 -15.72
C TRP A 248 7.20 1.70 -14.98
N GLY A 249 7.86 2.63 -15.66
CA GLY A 249 8.41 3.85 -15.07
C GLY A 249 7.37 4.82 -14.51
N ASP A 250 6.14 4.74 -14.98
CA ASP A 250 4.96 5.45 -14.45
C ASP A 250 4.13 4.59 -13.48
N LEU A 251 4.68 3.44 -13.09
CA LEU A 251 4.09 2.45 -12.18
C LEU A 251 2.82 1.79 -12.74
N GLY A 252 2.61 1.85 -14.05
CA GLY A 252 1.43 1.29 -14.72
C GLY A 252 0.28 2.28 -14.85
N ALA A 253 0.48 3.57 -14.57
CA ALA A 253 -0.57 4.59 -14.71
C ALA A 253 -1.09 4.70 -16.15
N SER A 254 -0.21 4.64 -17.16
CA SER A 254 -0.57 4.67 -18.59
C SER A 254 -1.18 3.38 -19.12
N ARG A 255 -1.21 2.31 -18.31
CA ARG A 255 -1.89 1.06 -18.63
C ARG A 255 -3.35 1.06 -18.20
N CYS A 256 -3.76 2.11 -17.49
CA CYS A 256 -5.16 2.34 -17.19
C CYS A 256 -5.86 2.86 -18.45
N PHE A 257 -7.04 2.29 -18.73
CA PHE A 257 -7.91 2.56 -19.89
C PHE A 257 -7.42 1.97 -21.22
#